data_AF-A0A0G0P158-F1
#
_entry.id   AF-A0A0G0P158-F1
#
_cell.length_a   1.000
_cell.length_b   1.000
_cell.length_c   1.000
_cell.angle_alpha   90.00
_cell.angle_beta   90.00
_cell.angle_gamma   90.00
#
_symmetry.space_group_name_H-M   'P 1'
#
loop_
_entity.id
_entity.type
_entity.pdbx_description
1 polymer ?
#
loop_
_entity_poly.entity_id
_entity_poly.type
_entity_poly.pdbx_seq_one_letter_code
_entity_poly.pdbx_strand_id
1 'polypeptide(L)' 'MINFAKQIKNKFNGVICTLTSTGIMLLLLGVIIVWGPDIMVRLALGTFIILVAYMFFYLAYKFFSVKKDIEKFFKI' A
#
# COMPACT_ATOMS: atom_id res chain seq x y z
N MET A 1 3.87 -26.90 -11.14
CA MET A 1 3.27 -25.57 -11.39
C MET A 1 2.48 -25.01 -10.21
N ILE A 2 1.70 -25.82 -9.48
CA ILE A 2 0.83 -25.35 -8.37
C ILE A 2 1.61 -24.74 -7.18
N ASN A 3 2.79 -25.26 -6.84
CA ASN A 3 3.61 -24.72 -5.74
C ASN A 3 4.18 -23.31 -6.00
N PHE A 4 4.50 -22.99 -7.26
CA PHE A 4 5.00 -21.66 -7.63
C PHE A 4 3.90 -20.60 -7.51
N ALA A 5 2.69 -20.91 -8.00
CA ALA A 5 1.54 -20.04 -7.85
C ALA A 5 1.20 -19.79 -6.36
N LYS A 6 1.33 -20.82 -5.51
CA LYS A 6 1.09 -20.69 -4.06
C LYS A 6 2.17 -19.86 -3.34
N GLN A 7 3.44 -20.00 -3.70
CA GLN A 7 4.50 -19.13 -3.18
C GLN A 7 4.32 -17.67 -3.60
N ILE A 8 3.99 -17.43 -4.88
CA ILE A 8 3.68 -16.09 -5.41
C ILE A 8 2.47 -15.50 -4.66
N LYS A 9 1.42 -16.29 -4.44
CA LYS A 9 0.22 -15.89 -3.69
C LYS A 9 0.57 -15.40 -2.29
N ASN A 10 1.44 -16.11 -1.58
CA ASN A 10 1.87 -15.77 -0.22
C ASN A 10 2.81 -14.56 -0.20
N LYS A 11 3.74 -14.47 -1.15
CA LYS A 11 4.67 -13.34 -1.26
C LYS A 11 3.92 -12.04 -1.58
N PHE A 12 2.95 -12.09 -2.48
CA PHE A 12 2.10 -10.96 -2.82
C PHE A 12 1.19 -10.56 -1.64
N ASN A 13 0.68 -11.52 -0.86
CA ASN A 13 -0.09 -11.20 0.32
C ASN A 13 0.77 -10.50 1.38
N GLY A 14 2.01 -10.96 1.56
CA GLY A 14 3.02 -10.29 2.37
C GLY A 14 3.26 -8.86 1.91
N VAL A 15 3.53 -8.65 0.61
CA VAL A 15 3.77 -7.32 0.03
C VAL A 15 2.58 -6.38 0.21
N ILE A 16 1.35 -6.85 -0.01
CA ILE A 16 0.13 -6.05 0.21
C ILE A 16 -0.03 -5.70 1.70
N CYS A 17 0.26 -6.65 2.59
CA CYS A 17 0.22 -6.44 4.04
C CYS A 17 1.26 -5.41 4.47
N THR A 18 2.49 -5.50 3.96
CA THR A 18 3.56 -4.53 4.24
C THR A 18 3.21 -3.16 3.68
N LEU A 19 2.76 -3.06 2.42
CA LEU A 19 2.34 -1.77 1.82
C LEU A 19 1.21 -1.10 2.61
N THR A 20 0.23 -1.90 3.04
CA THR A 20 -0.90 -1.41 3.83
C THR A 20 -0.44 -0.94 5.21
N SER A 21 0.41 -1.72 5.87
CA SER A 21 0.99 -1.37 7.18
C SER A 21 1.85 -0.10 7.09
N THR A 22 2.69 0.02 6.05
CA THR A 22 3.49 1.22 5.80
C THR A 22 2.61 2.43 5.50
N GLY A 23 1.55 2.29 4.70
CA GLY A 23 0.59 3.36 4.44
C GLY A 23 -0.12 3.86 5.71
N ILE A 24 -0.51 2.95 6.60
CA ILE A 24 -1.09 3.29 7.91
C ILE A 24 -0.07 4.01 8.81
N MET A 25 1.19 3.55 8.80
CA MET A 25 2.26 4.18 9.57
C MET A 25 2.57 5.60 9.07
N LEU A 26 2.56 5.82 7.76
CA LEU A 26 2.66 7.15 7.16
C LEU A 26 1.47 8.05 7.54
N LEU A 27 0.25 7.51 7.59
CA LEU A 27 -0.92 8.26 8.06
C LEU A 27 -0.77 8.70 9.52
N LEU A 28 -0.30 7.81 10.40
CA LEU A 28 -0.04 8.13 11.81
C LEU A 28 1.02 9.23 11.94
N LEU A 29 2.10 9.17 11.16
CA LEU A 29 3.12 10.22 11.09
C LEU A 29 2.52 11.57 10.64
N GLY A 30 1.65 11.56 9.63
CA GLY A 30 0.94 12.75 9.18
C GLY A 30 0.07 13.39 10.27
N VAL A 31 -0.61 12.57 11.08
CA VAL A 31 -1.42 13.04 12.23
C VAL A 31 -0.54 13.62 13.34
N ILE A 32 0.64 13.05 13.59
CA ILE A 32 1.59 13.57 14.60
C ILE A 32 2.20 14.89 14.15
N ILE A 33 2.58 15.01 12.87
CA ILE A 33 3.06 16.28 12.28
C ILE A 33 1.99 17.37 12.40
N VAL A 34 0.72 16.96 12.42
CA VAL A 34 -0.43 17.83 12.63
C VAL A 34 -0.47 18.47 14.04
N TRP A 35 0.39 18.13 15.00
CA TRP A 35 0.41 18.85 16.29
C TRP A 35 1.52 19.91 16.40
N GLY A 36 2.29 20.13 15.32
CA GLY A 36 3.36 21.14 15.28
C GLY A 36 2.91 22.60 15.09
N PRO A 37 3.77 23.57 15.44
CA PRO A 37 3.44 25.01 15.47
C PRO A 37 3.24 25.66 14.09
N ASP A 38 3.83 25.13 13.01
CA ASP A 38 3.81 25.76 11.68
C ASP A 38 2.68 25.24 10.76
N ILE A 39 1.61 26.03 10.59
CA ILE A 39 0.37 25.62 9.91
C ILE A 39 0.53 25.37 8.39
N MET A 40 1.24 26.23 7.65
CA MET A 40 1.36 26.10 6.19
C MET A 40 2.19 24.88 5.76
N VAL A 41 3.32 24.66 6.43
CA VAL A 41 4.23 23.54 6.14
C VAL A 41 3.57 22.20 6.50
N ARG A 42 2.79 22.19 7.59
CA ARG A 42 2.00 21.03 8.04
C ARG A 42 0.90 20.63 7.07
N LEU A 43 0.18 21.59 6.47
CA LEU A 43 -0.87 21.29 5.50
C LEU A 43 -0.26 20.67 4.22
N ALA A 44 0.82 21.26 3.71
CA ALA A 44 1.50 20.74 2.53
C ALA A 44 2.10 19.34 2.75
N LEU A 45 2.80 19.12 3.88
CA LEU A 45 3.40 17.82 4.21
C LEU A 45 2.33 16.75 4.52
N GLY A 46 1.29 17.09 5.28
CA GLY A 46 0.20 16.18 5.57
C GLY A 46 -0.51 15.70 4.32
N THR A 47 -0.85 16.62 3.40
CA THR A 47 -1.46 16.28 2.11
C THR A 47 -0.51 15.45 1.24
N PHE A 48 0.78 15.78 1.22
CA PHE A 48 1.78 15.01 0.47
C PHE A 48 1.89 13.57 0.99
N ILE A 49 1.93 13.37 2.30
CA ILE A 49 1.99 12.06 2.96
C ILE A 49 0.73 11.24 2.64
N ILE A 50 -0.46 11.86 2.67
CA ILE A 50 -1.72 11.20 2.31
C ILE A 50 -1.73 10.79 0.84
N LEU A 51 -1.26 11.65 -0.08
CA LEU A 51 -1.13 11.33 -1.50
C LEU A 51 -0.21 10.13 -1.74
N VAL A 52 0.94 10.11 -1.07
CA VAL A 52 1.89 8.99 -1.15
C VAL A 52 1.27 7.72 -0.59
N ALA A 53 0.59 7.79 0.56
CA ALA A 53 -0.13 6.64 1.12
C ALA A 53 -1.18 6.11 0.13
N TYR A 54 -1.94 6.99 -0.53
CA TYR A 54 -2.92 6.61 -1.53
C TYR A 54 -2.29 5.93 -2.75
N MET A 55 -1.12 6.39 -3.20
CA MET A 55 -0.35 5.71 -4.25
C MET A 55 0.06 4.30 -3.82
N PHE A 56 0.50 4.11 -2.58
CA PHE A 56 0.82 2.77 -2.05
C PHE A 56 -0.42 1.88 -2.00
N PHE A 57 -1.55 2.38 -1.51
CA PHE A 57 -2.81 1.62 -1.53
C PHE A 57 -3.25 1.25 -2.95
N TYR A 58 -3.13 2.17 -3.90
CA TYR A 58 -3.44 1.93 -5.31
C TYR A 58 -2.50 0.88 -5.92
N LEU A 59 -1.20 0.93 -5.63
CA LEU A 59 -0.25 -0.10 -6.04
C LEU A 59 -0.64 -1.45 -5.47
N ALA A 60 -0.94 -1.53 -4.17
CA ALA A 60 -1.35 -2.77 -3.52
C ALA A 60 -2.60 -3.37 -4.18
N TYR A 61 -3.59 -2.53 -4.50
CA TYR A 61 -4.80 -2.93 -5.21
C TYR A 61 -4.50 -3.41 -6.64
N LYS A 62 -3.66 -2.69 -7.38
CA LYS A 62 -3.25 -3.07 -8.73
C LYS A 62 -2.49 -4.40 -8.73
N PHE A 63 -1.59 -4.60 -7.78
CA PHE A 63 -0.89 -5.87 -7.57
C PHE A 63 -1.85 -7.01 -7.22
N PHE A 64 -2.90 -6.74 -6.44
CA PHE A 64 -3.96 -7.71 -6.16
C PHE A 64 -4.77 -8.06 -7.40
N SER A 65 -5.10 -7.09 -8.25
CA SER A 65 -5.80 -7.35 -9.52
C SER A 65 -4.95 -8.15 -10.49
N VAL A 66 -3.67 -7.80 -10.64
CA VAL A 66 -2.71 -8.55 -11.49
C VAL A 66 -2.58 -9.99 -11.02
N LYS A 67 -2.51 -10.21 -9.70
CA LYS A 67 -2.54 -11.55 -9.11
C LYS A 67 -3.81 -12.31 -9.50
N LYS A 68 -4.97 -11.68 -9.47
CA LYS A 68 -6.27 -12.27 -9.82
C LYS A 68 -6.38 -12.59 -11.31
N ASP A 69 -5.85 -11.72 -12.17
CA ASP A 69 -5.74 -11.94 -13.61
C ASP A 69 -4.81 -13.12 -13.94
N ILE A 70 -3.66 -13.24 -13.26
CA ILE A 70 -2.75 -14.37 -13.40
C ILE A 70 -3.42 -15.68 -12.95
N GLU A 71 -4.18 -15.67 -11.84
CA GLU A 71 -4.93 -16.84 -11.35
C GLU A 71 -5.99 -17.28 -12.38
N LYS A 72 -6.71 -16.32 -12.98
CA LYS A 72 -7.65 -16.55 -14.09
C LYS A 72 -6.98 -17.11 -15.36
N PHE A 73 -5.84 -16.55 -15.75
CA PHE A 73 -5.10 -16.99 -16.94
C PHE A 73 -4.53 -18.39 -16.77
N PHE A 74 -4.05 -18.73 -15.57
CA PHE A 74 -3.53 -20.05 -15.26
C PHE A 74 -4.61 -21.10 -14.98
N LYS A 75 -5.91 -20.73 -15.00
CA LYS A 75 -7.03 -21.67 -14.78
C LYS A 75 -6.87 -22.46 -13.47
N ILE A 76 -6.44 -21.78 -12.39
CA ILE A 76 -6.41 -22.32 -11.02
C ILE A 76 -7.51 -21.64 -10.21
#